data_AF-F2NH06-F1
#
_entry.id   AF-F2NH06-F1
#
_cell.length_a   1.000
_cell.length_b   1.000
_cell.length_c   1.000
_cell.angle_alpha   90.00
_cell.angle_beta   90.00
_cell.angle_gamma   90.00
#
_symmetry.space_group_name_H-M   'P 1'
#
loop_
_entity.id
_entity.type
_entity.pdbx_description
1 polymer ?
#
loop_
_entity_poly.entity_id
_entity_poly.type
_entity_poly.pdbx_seq_one_letter_code
_entity_poly.pdbx_strand_id
1 'polypeptide(L)'
;MTPVELLNEEYKSIVGFLNENVQPSLSSDVDKSFKKVIVLSSASYFEHLIQEILIDFVTKETKNNMKAINFFKKKAIGMQYHTYFNWGEKDNPDKPGKNANSFFALFGDTFKKEVEDEIKKDQRLDKSMKAFIEIGPSVSI
;
A
#
# COMPACT_ATOMS: atom_id res chain seq x y z
N MET A 1 -2.48 15.37 -6.10
CA MET A 1 -3.57 14.40 -6.25
C MET A 1 -2.97 13.12 -6.82
N THR A 2 -3.12 11.99 -6.13
CA THR A 2 -2.57 10.70 -6.55
C THR A 2 -3.45 10.05 -7.63
N PRO A 3 -2.94 9.05 -8.38
CA PRO A 3 -3.77 8.29 -9.33
C PRO A 3 -5.00 7.65 -8.69
N VAL A 4 -4.87 7.19 -7.44
CA VAL A 4 -5.96 6.58 -6.65
C VAL A 4 -7.01 7.63 -6.26
N GLU A 5 -6.59 8.84 -5.90
CA GLU A 5 -7.51 9.96 -5.60
C GLU A 5 -8.30 10.39 -6.83
N LEU A 6 -7.65 10.47 -8.00
CA LEU A 6 -8.31 10.77 -9.27
C LEU A 6 -9.39 9.72 -9.59
N LEU A 7 -9.03 8.45 -9.50
CA LEU A 7 -9.94 7.33 -9.73
C LEU A 7 -11.17 7.37 -8.78
N ASN A 8 -10.97 7.78 -7.53
CA ASN A 8 -12.04 7.95 -6.56
C ASN A 8 -12.99 9.11 -6.90
N GLU A 9 -12.46 10.25 -7.36
CA GLU A 9 -13.29 11.38 -7.79
C GLU A 9 -14.06 11.07 -9.07
N GLU A 10 -13.45 10.38 -10.04
CA GLU A 10 -14.12 9.91 -11.25
C GLU A 10 -15.29 8.98 -10.92
N TYR A 11 -15.10 8.05 -9.98
CA TYR A 11 -16.16 7.17 -9.52
C TYR A 11 -17.31 7.90 -8.84
N LYS A 12 -17.00 8.84 -7.93
CA LYS A 12 -18.04 9.65 -7.27
C LYS A 12 -18.88 10.41 -8.29
N SER A 13 -18.25 10.92 -9.34
CA SER A 13 -18.94 11.59 -10.46
C SER A 13 -19.89 10.63 -11.19
N ILE A 14 -19.43 9.42 -11.52
CA ILE A 14 -20.25 8.39 -12.19
C ILE A 14 -21.45 7.98 -11.32
N VAL A 15 -21.23 7.70 -10.04
CA VAL A 15 -22.31 7.34 -9.11
C VAL A 15 -23.30 8.49 -8.92
N GLY A 16 -22.80 9.72 -8.81
CA GLY A 16 -23.64 10.93 -8.77
C GLY A 16 -24.56 11.01 -9.98
N PHE A 17 -24.00 10.89 -11.19
CA PHE A 17 -24.77 10.90 -12.44
C PHE A 17 -25.82 9.78 -12.50
N LEU A 18 -25.49 8.55 -12.10
CA LEU A 18 -26.43 7.43 -12.13
C LEU A 18 -27.59 7.59 -11.14
N ASN A 19 -27.32 8.15 -9.96
CA ASN A 19 -28.34 8.43 -8.97
C ASN A 19 -29.28 9.55 -9.42
N GLU A 20 -28.74 10.62 -10.03
CA GLU A 20 -29.53 11.71 -10.61
C GLU A 20 -30.46 11.23 -11.74
N ASN A 21 -30.03 10.22 -12.50
CA ASN A 21 -30.81 9.63 -13.59
C ASN A 21 -31.72 8.45 -13.16
N VAL A 22 -31.92 8.27 -11.85
CA VAL A 22 -32.83 7.25 -11.28
C VAL A 22 -32.46 5.83 -11.74
N GLN A 23 -31.15 5.52 -11.78
CA GLN A 23 -30.61 4.19 -12.11
C GLN A 23 -29.96 3.50 -10.88
N PRO A 24 -30.72 3.18 -9.81
CA PRO A 24 -30.14 2.69 -8.56
C PRO A 24 -29.52 1.30 -8.67
N SER A 25 -30.04 0.43 -9.54
CA SER A 25 -29.46 -0.90 -9.82
C SER A 25 -28.06 -0.76 -10.42
N LEU A 26 -27.92 0.10 -11.44
CA LEU A 26 -26.66 0.35 -12.12
C LEU A 26 -25.65 1.02 -11.19
N SER A 27 -26.10 1.96 -10.34
CA SER A 27 -25.25 2.57 -9.31
C SER A 27 -24.72 1.52 -8.32
N SER A 28 -25.54 0.55 -7.91
CA SER A 28 -25.12 -0.54 -7.03
C SER A 28 -24.08 -1.46 -7.69
N ASP A 29 -24.24 -1.76 -8.98
CA ASP A 29 -23.30 -2.61 -9.73
C ASP A 29 -21.95 -1.92 -9.95
N VAL A 30 -21.97 -0.62 -10.22
CA VAL A 30 -20.77 0.23 -10.28
C VAL A 30 -20.09 0.29 -8.92
N ASP A 31 -20.83 0.47 -7.82
CA ASP A 31 -20.26 0.52 -6.47
C ASP A 31 -19.51 -0.77 -6.10
N LYS A 32 -20.10 -1.93 -6.38
CA LYS A 32 -19.45 -3.24 -6.13
C LYS A 32 -18.17 -3.41 -6.95
N SER A 33 -18.21 -3.01 -8.22
CA SER A 33 -17.06 -3.13 -9.13
C SER A 33 -15.95 -2.18 -8.70
N PHE A 34 -16.32 -0.93 -8.38
CA PHE A 34 -15.39 0.10 -7.97
C PHE A 34 -14.64 -0.24 -6.70
N LYS A 35 -15.32 -0.77 -5.67
CA LYS A 35 -14.66 -1.20 -4.41
C LYS A 35 -13.50 -2.15 -4.67
N LYS A 36 -13.64 -3.08 -5.64
CA LYS A 36 -12.56 -3.98 -6.02
C LYS A 36 -11.43 -3.25 -6.74
N VAL A 37 -11.79 -2.38 -7.70
CA VAL A 37 -10.82 -1.62 -8.49
C VAL A 37 -10.01 -0.67 -7.61
N ILE A 38 -10.65 0.12 -6.73
CA ILE A 38 -9.95 1.10 -5.90
C ILE A 38 -9.00 0.44 -4.90
N VAL A 39 -9.37 -0.72 -4.34
CA VAL A 39 -8.50 -1.49 -3.46
C VAL A 39 -7.29 -2.01 -4.24
N LEU A 40 -7.49 -2.62 -5.41
CA LEU A 40 -6.42 -3.11 -6.27
C LEU A 40 -5.48 -1.99 -6.74
N SER A 41 -6.05 -0.85 -7.14
CA SER A 41 -5.29 0.33 -7.55
C SER A 41 -4.49 0.93 -6.40
N SER A 42 -5.07 0.97 -5.18
CA SER A 42 -4.35 1.44 -3.98
C SER A 42 -3.19 0.52 -3.64
N ALA A 43 -3.45 -0.79 -3.64
CA ALA A 43 -2.46 -1.85 -3.48
C ALA A 43 -1.27 -1.69 -4.44
N SER A 44 -1.55 -1.61 -5.74
CA SER A 44 -0.53 -1.44 -6.78
C SER A 44 0.24 -0.12 -6.65
N TYR A 45 -0.46 0.98 -6.34
CA TYR A 45 0.17 2.28 -6.13
C TYR A 45 1.17 2.25 -4.99
N PHE A 46 0.80 1.68 -3.83
CA PHE A 46 1.71 1.63 -2.69
C PHE A 46 2.86 0.65 -2.88
N GLU A 47 2.65 -0.46 -3.58
CA GLU A 47 3.76 -1.34 -3.97
C GLU A 47 4.81 -0.55 -4.75
N HIS A 48 4.39 0.17 -5.79
CA HIS A 48 5.30 0.97 -6.58
C HIS A 48 6.01 2.04 -5.75
N LEU A 49 5.26 2.78 -4.93
CA LEU A 49 5.80 3.83 -4.08
C LEU A 49 6.86 3.31 -3.09
N ILE A 50 6.61 2.17 -2.44
CA ILE A 50 7.58 1.56 -1.52
C ILE A 50 8.84 1.12 -2.28
N GLN A 51 8.69 0.51 -3.46
CA GLN A 51 9.83 0.10 -4.27
C GLN A 51 10.69 1.31 -4.70
N GLU A 52 10.06 2.42 -5.09
CA GLU A 52 10.75 3.67 -5.41
C GLU A 52 11.52 4.23 -4.20
N ILE A 53 10.87 4.31 -3.04
CA ILE A 53 11.49 4.78 -1.79
C ILE A 53 12.74 3.95 -1.45
N LEU A 54 12.67 2.62 -1.60
CA LEU A 54 13.80 1.73 -1.33
C LEU A 54 14.94 1.92 -2.33
N ILE A 55 14.62 2.12 -3.61
CA ILE A 55 15.62 2.40 -4.65
C ILE A 55 16.31 3.73 -4.38
N ASP A 56 15.56 4.77 -4.02
CA ASP A 56 16.08 6.10 -3.68
C ASP A 56 16.97 6.04 -2.43
N PHE A 57 16.55 5.30 -1.41
CA PHE A 57 17.34 5.05 -0.19
C PHE A 57 18.70 4.43 -0.56
N VAL A 58 18.72 3.31 -1.26
CA VAL A 58 20.00 2.64 -1.62
C VAL A 58 20.83 3.50 -2.57
N THR A 59 20.20 4.27 -3.46
CA THR A 59 20.92 5.18 -4.35
C THR A 59 21.66 6.26 -3.56
N LYS A 60 21.02 6.83 -2.54
CA LYS A 60 21.64 7.83 -1.65
C LYS A 60 22.76 7.21 -0.81
N GLU A 61 22.49 6.10 -0.13
CA GLU A 61 23.46 5.45 0.76
C GLU A 61 24.71 4.94 0.03
N THR A 62 24.54 4.46 -1.21
CA THR A 62 25.64 3.93 -2.01
C THR A 62 26.34 5.00 -2.85
N LYS A 63 25.95 6.28 -2.73
CA LYS A 63 26.44 7.40 -3.55
C LYS A 63 26.36 7.09 -5.05
N ASN A 64 25.18 6.62 -5.48
CA ASN A 64 24.87 6.25 -6.85
C ASN A 64 25.75 5.13 -7.45
N ASN A 65 26.17 4.16 -6.63
CA ASN A 65 26.90 3.00 -7.13
C ASN A 65 25.97 2.03 -7.88
N MET A 66 26.02 2.07 -9.20
CA MET A 66 25.16 1.26 -10.08
C MET A 66 25.23 -0.25 -9.83
N LYS A 67 26.37 -0.80 -9.39
CA LYS A 67 26.48 -2.24 -9.09
C LYS A 67 25.67 -2.61 -7.86
N ALA A 68 25.77 -1.80 -6.79
CA ALA A 68 25.02 -1.99 -5.56
C ALA A 68 23.51 -1.81 -5.79
N ILE A 69 23.12 -0.76 -6.52
CA ILE A 69 21.71 -0.48 -6.86
C ILE A 69 21.12 -1.64 -7.67
N ASN A 70 21.81 -2.11 -8.71
CA ASN A 70 21.31 -3.21 -9.54
C ASN A 70 21.22 -4.54 -8.78
N PHE A 71 22.19 -4.82 -7.90
CA PHE A 71 22.14 -5.99 -7.02
C PHE A 71 20.93 -5.92 -6.09
N PHE A 72 20.72 -4.77 -5.45
CA PHE A 72 19.58 -4.54 -4.56
C PHE A 72 18.24 -4.66 -5.29
N LYS A 73 18.08 -4.03 -6.47
CA LYS A 73 16.87 -4.17 -7.29
C LYS A 73 16.55 -5.64 -7.59
N LYS A 74 17.55 -6.44 -7.96
CA LYS A 74 17.36 -7.85 -8.31
C LYS A 74 17.07 -8.75 -7.11
N LYS A 75 17.59 -8.43 -5.93
CA LYS A 75 17.52 -9.31 -4.74
C LYS A 75 16.51 -8.88 -3.70
N ALA A 76 16.39 -7.58 -3.45
CA ALA A 76 15.53 -7.04 -2.43
C ALA A 76 14.20 -6.54 -2.99
N ILE A 77 14.12 -6.10 -4.25
CA ILE A 77 12.90 -5.53 -4.85
C ILE A 77 12.11 -6.53 -5.68
N GLY A 78 12.76 -7.14 -6.68
CA GLY A 78 12.09 -7.98 -7.67
C GLY A 78 11.25 -9.11 -7.06
N MET A 79 9.92 -9.02 -7.21
CA MET A 79 8.93 -9.97 -6.69
C MET A 79 8.99 -10.18 -5.16
N GLN A 80 9.55 -9.24 -4.39
CA GLN A 80 9.69 -9.39 -2.94
C GLN A 80 8.67 -8.58 -2.13
N TYR A 81 7.86 -7.73 -2.75
CA TYR A 81 6.95 -6.85 -2.00
C TYR A 81 6.03 -7.61 -1.03
N HIS A 82 5.54 -8.78 -1.43
CA HIS A 82 4.70 -9.64 -0.59
C HIS A 82 5.42 -10.16 0.67
N THR A 83 6.76 -10.13 0.73
CA THR A 83 7.56 -10.60 1.88
C THR A 83 7.92 -9.49 2.86
N TYR A 84 7.74 -8.22 2.48
CA TYR A 84 8.12 -7.07 3.31
C TYR A 84 7.28 -6.96 4.57
N PHE A 85 5.98 -7.15 4.43
CA PHE A 85 5.02 -6.97 5.50
C PHE A 85 4.39 -8.31 5.87
N ASN A 86 4.06 -8.46 7.16
CA ASN A 86 3.14 -9.51 7.58
C ASN A 86 1.71 -9.04 7.32
N TRP A 87 1.18 -9.40 6.16
CA TRP A 87 -0.15 -9.00 5.71
C TRP A 87 -1.32 -9.65 6.47
N GLY A 88 -1.07 -10.65 7.33
CA GLY A 88 -2.10 -11.40 8.04
C GLY A 88 -2.37 -12.78 7.42
N GLU A 89 -3.51 -13.38 7.76
CA GLU A 89 -3.92 -14.66 7.17
C GLU A 89 -4.40 -14.44 5.72
N LYS A 90 -3.85 -15.22 4.78
CA LYS A 90 -4.24 -15.15 3.37
C LYS A 90 -5.73 -15.47 3.23
N ASP A 91 -6.44 -14.68 2.42
CA ASP A 91 -7.87 -14.83 2.11
C ASP A 91 -8.80 -14.73 3.34
N ASN A 92 -8.32 -14.20 4.48
CA ASN A 92 -9.09 -14.02 5.70
C ASN A 92 -9.17 -12.53 6.11
N PRO A 93 -10.24 -11.81 5.71
CA PRO A 93 -10.41 -10.40 6.01
C PRO A 93 -10.58 -10.11 7.51
N ASP A 94 -10.97 -11.10 8.32
CA ASP A 94 -11.14 -10.93 9.77
C ASP A 94 -9.82 -10.98 10.55
N LYS A 95 -8.71 -11.29 9.86
CA LYS A 95 -7.38 -11.41 10.48
C LYS A 95 -6.30 -10.70 9.65
N PRO A 96 -6.41 -9.38 9.46
CA PRO A 96 -5.38 -8.60 8.77
C PRO A 96 -4.10 -8.54 9.61
N GLY A 97 -3.00 -8.19 8.94
CA GLY A 97 -1.77 -7.81 9.61
C GLY A 97 -2.02 -6.64 10.57
N LYS A 98 -1.21 -6.56 11.63
CA LYS A 98 -1.45 -5.61 12.74
C LYS A 98 -0.53 -4.39 12.69
N ASN A 99 0.65 -4.54 12.08
CA ASN A 99 1.69 -3.53 12.06
C ASN A 99 2.69 -3.81 10.92
N ALA A 100 3.57 -2.84 10.68
CA ALA A 100 4.63 -2.92 9.69
C ALA A 100 6.00 -3.34 10.28
N ASN A 101 6.02 -3.92 11.49
CA ASN A 101 7.29 -4.13 12.21
C ASN A 101 8.20 -5.15 11.52
N SER A 102 7.66 -6.08 10.74
CA SER A 102 8.46 -7.00 9.92
C SER A 102 9.27 -6.25 8.87
N PHE A 103 8.68 -5.22 8.26
CA PHE A 103 9.35 -4.38 7.27
C PHE A 103 10.43 -3.53 7.94
N PHE A 104 10.10 -2.86 9.04
CA PHE A 104 11.09 -2.03 9.74
C PHE A 104 12.27 -2.85 10.29
N ALA A 105 12.04 -4.10 10.70
CA ALA A 105 13.09 -5.01 11.14
C ALA A 105 14.14 -5.30 10.04
N LEU A 106 13.79 -5.19 8.75
CA LEU A 106 14.73 -5.37 7.64
C LEU A 106 15.89 -4.35 7.67
N PHE A 107 15.68 -3.22 8.35
CA PHE A 107 16.68 -2.15 8.52
C PHE A 107 17.39 -2.20 9.88
N GLY A 108 17.11 -3.22 10.70
CA GLY A 108 17.70 -3.44 12.01
C GLY A 108 16.80 -3.00 13.17
N ASP A 109 17.06 -3.59 14.34
CA ASP A 109 16.22 -3.44 15.54
C ASP A 109 16.18 -2.00 16.08
N THR A 110 17.27 -1.25 15.94
CA THR A 110 17.34 0.16 16.34
C THR A 110 16.33 1.00 15.56
N PHE A 111 16.37 0.92 14.23
CA PHE A 111 15.46 1.66 13.35
C PHE A 111 14.00 1.27 13.59
N LYS A 112 13.74 -0.04 13.71
CA LYS A 112 12.41 -0.54 14.06
C LYS A 112 11.87 0.10 15.33
N LYS A 113 12.66 0.15 16.39
CA LYS A 113 12.22 0.71 17.68
C LYS A 113 11.94 2.22 17.57
N GLU A 114 12.78 2.95 16.86
CA GLU A 114 12.59 4.39 16.62
C GLU A 114 11.26 4.66 15.91
N VAL A 115 10.99 3.95 14.82
CA VAL A 115 9.75 4.11 14.04
C VAL A 115 8.52 3.65 14.82
N GLU A 116 8.61 2.55 15.58
CA GLU A 116 7.51 2.12 16.46
C GLU A 116 7.14 3.20 17.49
N ASP A 117 8.14 3.88 18.07
CA ASP A 117 7.91 4.94 19.04
C ASP A 117 7.36 6.21 18.39
N GLU A 118 7.72 6.50 17.14
CA GLU A 118 7.11 7.59 16.36
C GLU A 118 5.64 7.30 16.04
N ILE A 119 5.32 6.10 15.54
CA ILE A 119 3.95 5.67 15.24
C ILE A 119 3.07 5.73 16.49
N LYS A 120 3.57 5.28 17.65
CA LYS A 120 2.79 5.32 18.91
C LYS A 120 2.46 6.73 19.38
N LYS A 121 3.30 7.72 19.04
CA LYS A 121 3.10 9.13 19.42
C LYS A 121 2.10 9.85 18.51
N ASP A 122 1.87 9.34 17.31
CA ASP A 122 0.95 9.92 16.34
C ASP A 122 -0.19 8.94 16.00
N GLN A 123 -1.36 9.18 16.59
CA GLN A 123 -2.56 8.37 16.36
C GLN A 123 -3.00 8.36 14.89
N ARG A 124 -2.77 9.44 14.14
CA ARG A 124 -3.09 9.50 12.71
C ARG A 124 -2.16 8.57 11.94
N LEU A 125 -0.88 8.56 12.27
CA LEU A 125 0.11 7.69 11.64
C LEU A 125 -0.17 6.21 11.95
N ASP A 126 -0.47 5.86 13.20
CA ASP A 126 -0.89 4.51 13.59
C ASP A 126 -2.12 4.05 12.81
N LYS A 127 -3.16 4.88 12.71
CA LYS A 127 -4.36 4.56 11.94
C LYS A 127 -4.06 4.36 10.46
N SER A 128 -3.21 5.22 9.89
CA SER A 128 -2.84 5.16 8.47
C SER A 128 -2.02 3.91 8.15
N MET A 129 -1.08 3.55 9.03
CA MET A 129 -0.30 2.32 8.91
C MET A 129 -1.19 1.08 9.01
N LYS A 130 -2.17 1.05 9.94
CA LYS A 130 -3.10 -0.09 10.05
C LYS A 130 -3.95 -0.25 8.80
N ALA A 131 -4.51 0.85 8.29
CA ALA A 131 -5.28 0.85 7.05
C ALA A 131 -4.45 0.36 5.85
N PHE A 132 -3.18 0.77 5.75
CA PHE A 132 -2.26 0.29 4.72
C PHE A 132 -2.04 -1.24 4.80
N ILE A 133 -1.83 -1.77 6.00
CA ILE A 133 -1.60 -3.21 6.19
C ILE A 133 -2.88 -4.02 5.89
N GLU A 134 -4.06 -3.47 6.20
CA GLU A 134 -5.35 -4.10 5.95
C GLU A 134 -5.65 -4.30 4.46
N ILE A 135 -5.28 -3.34 3.61
CA ILE A 135 -5.52 -3.42 2.15
C ILE A 135 -4.45 -4.21 1.40
N GLY A 136 -3.28 -4.42 1.99
CA GLY A 136 -2.14 -5.05 1.35
C GLY A 136 -2.29 -6.51 0.89
N PRO A 137 -3.06 -7.40 1.57
CA PRO A 137 -3.34 -8.74 1.05
C PRO A 137 -3.93 -8.76 -0.36
N SER A 138 -4.65 -7.70 -0.74
CA SER A 138 -5.26 -7.58 -2.08
C SER A 138 -4.24 -7.39 -3.21
N VAL A 139 -2.95 -7.23 -2.89
CA VAL A 139 -1.82 -7.18 -3.83
C VAL A 139 -1.36 -8.60 -4.26
N SER A 140 -1.73 -9.66 -3.52
CA SER A 140 -1.11 -10.99 -3.65
C SER A 140 -1.84 -11.97 -4.59
N ILE A 141 -2.51 -11.47 -5.63
CA ILE A 141 -3.13 -12.29 -6.69
C ILE A 141 -2.26 -12.29 -7.93
#